data_AF-A0AAW8AT07-F1
#
_entry.id   AF-A0AAW8AT07-F1
#
_cell.length_a   1.000
_cell.length_b   1.000
_cell.length_c   1.000
_cell.angle_alpha   90.00
_cell.angle_beta   90.00
_cell.angle_gamma   90.00
#
_symmetry.space_group_name_H-M   'P 1'
#
loop_
_entity.id
_entity.type
_entity.pdbx_description
1 polymer ?
#
loop_
_entity_poly.entity_id
_entity_poly.type
_entity_poly.pdbx_seq_one_letter_code
_entity_poly.pdbx_strand_id
1 'polypeptide(L)'
;MQQSRVENKILKTALKFVERYLNNYGQFSEYFLPFLNFCKPAFHEVDDSNFDLNMLKKTKVNAFYKEYQDALDLAKMIIRRFGYNIKQVDGEVVHVPPFWIDMPKLFELYVLGLLKERFGSQIQFQAKGNYGEPDFLLVSQTEKMVIDTKYKKIYQNNDQRNDRYNSDDIRQIAGYARDKKILQCLDYSEDEMQNVVVDCLIIYPDQNFDENLPENLKDSPIDQFTKFYKAPVKLPTI
;
A
#
# COMPACT_ATOMS: atom_id res chain seq x y z
N MET A 1 -11.28 39.40 4.48
CA MET A 1 -11.69 38.86 3.16
C MET A 1 -11.08 37.50 2.79
N GLN A 2 -10.08 36.96 3.50
CA GLN A 2 -9.36 35.74 3.09
C GLN A 2 -9.82 34.43 3.77
N GLN A 3 -10.70 34.51 4.78
CA GLN A 3 -11.07 33.36 5.61
C GLN A 3 -12.14 32.43 5.00
N SER A 4 -13.07 32.94 4.19
CA SER A 4 -14.20 32.15 3.62
C SER A 4 -13.88 31.50 2.26
N ARG A 5 -12.62 31.11 2.04
CA ARG A 5 -12.22 30.34 0.86
C ARG A 5 -12.84 28.93 0.90
N VAL A 6 -13.11 28.35 -0.27
CA VAL A 6 -13.78 27.04 -0.41
C VAL A 6 -13.02 25.95 0.35
N GLU A 7 -11.70 26.02 0.30
CA GLU A 7 -10.80 25.07 0.95
C GLU A 7 -10.93 25.13 2.48
N ASN A 8 -10.99 26.32 3.08
CA ASN A 8 -11.21 26.48 4.52
C ASN A 8 -12.58 25.96 4.95
N LYS A 9 -13.60 26.09 4.11
CA LYS A 9 -14.93 25.51 4.37
C LYS A 9 -14.87 23.98 4.38
N ILE A 10 -14.14 23.37 3.45
CA ILE A 10 -13.93 21.91 3.41
C ILE A 10 -13.24 21.44 4.69
N LEU A 11 -12.16 22.11 5.10
CA LEU A 11 -11.42 21.76 6.33
C LEU A 11 -12.29 21.94 7.59
N LYS A 12 -13.04 23.05 7.71
CA LYS A 12 -13.98 23.25 8.83
C LYS A 12 -15.05 22.17 8.87
N THR A 13 -15.62 21.79 7.72
CA THR A 13 -16.59 20.71 7.64
C THR A 13 -15.98 19.39 8.09
N ALA A 14 -14.80 19.01 7.58
CA ALA A 14 -14.13 17.78 8.01
C ALA A 14 -13.82 17.78 9.52
N LEU A 15 -13.41 18.91 10.10
CA LEU A 15 -13.20 19.06 11.54
C LEU A 15 -14.47 18.76 12.35
N LYS A 16 -15.66 19.18 11.88
CA LYS A 16 -16.94 18.85 12.52
C LYS A 16 -17.25 17.35 12.47
N PHE A 17 -16.94 16.66 11.37
CA PHE A 17 -17.08 15.20 11.27
C PHE A 17 -16.14 14.49 12.26
N VAL A 18 -14.88 14.93 12.33
CA VAL A 18 -13.88 14.38 13.25
C VAL A 18 -14.28 14.58 14.70
N GLU A 19 -14.72 15.79 15.07
CA GLU A 19 -15.19 16.09 16.42
C GLU A 19 -16.35 15.17 16.83
N ARG A 20 -17.38 15.06 15.98
CA ARG A 20 -18.52 14.19 16.27
C ARG A 20 -18.11 12.73 16.37
N TYR A 21 -17.20 12.27 15.50
CA TYR A 21 -16.71 10.90 15.53
C TYR A 21 -15.95 10.62 16.82
N LEU A 22 -15.01 11.49 17.21
CA LEU A 22 -14.21 11.32 18.42
C LEU A 22 -15.07 11.35 19.69
N ASN A 23 -16.15 12.13 19.72
CA ASN A 23 -17.09 12.12 20.84
C ASN A 23 -17.76 10.75 21.05
N ASN A 24 -17.91 9.95 19.97
CA ASN A 24 -18.45 8.59 20.05
C ASN A 24 -17.40 7.56 20.53
N TYR A 25 -16.10 7.92 20.58
CA TYR A 25 -15.01 7.04 21.02
C TYR A 25 -14.17 7.72 22.11
N GLY A 26 -14.72 7.77 23.33
CA GLY A 26 -14.16 8.51 24.48
C GLY A 26 -12.67 8.26 24.74
N GLN A 27 -12.19 7.02 24.60
CA GLN A 27 -10.77 6.66 24.81
C GLN A 27 -9.78 7.38 23.88
N PHE A 28 -10.21 7.73 22.66
CA PHE A 28 -9.37 8.48 21.71
C PHE A 28 -9.58 9.99 21.83
N SER A 29 -10.74 10.41 22.33
CA SER A 29 -11.10 11.82 22.43
C SER A 29 -10.10 12.63 23.26
N GLU A 30 -9.57 12.08 24.36
CA GLU A 30 -8.62 12.77 25.25
C GLU A 30 -7.30 13.12 24.55
N TYR A 31 -6.77 12.23 23.70
CA TYR A 31 -5.53 12.47 22.95
C TYR A 31 -5.69 13.54 21.88
N PHE A 32 -6.87 13.62 21.26
CA PHE A 32 -7.14 14.55 20.17
C PHE A 32 -7.74 15.90 20.63
N LEU A 33 -8.20 15.98 21.89
CA LEU A 33 -8.82 17.18 22.45
C LEU A 33 -7.92 18.43 22.38
N PRO A 34 -6.61 18.38 22.68
CA PRO A 34 -5.73 19.54 22.53
C PRO A 34 -5.68 20.07 21.09
N PHE A 35 -5.66 19.17 20.10
CA PHE A 35 -5.66 19.53 18.68
C PHE A 35 -7.01 20.13 18.25
N LEU A 36 -8.12 19.57 18.72
CA LEU A 36 -9.45 20.13 18.45
C LEU A 36 -9.58 21.54 19.04
N ASN A 37 -9.11 21.75 20.27
CA ASN A 37 -9.15 23.04 20.95
C ASN A 37 -8.23 24.07 20.29
N PHE A 38 -7.12 23.64 19.71
CA PHE A 38 -6.25 24.51 18.91
C PHE A 38 -6.90 24.88 17.56
N CYS A 39 -7.47 23.92 16.86
CA CYS A 39 -8.00 24.13 15.50
C CYS A 39 -9.35 24.86 15.48
N LYS A 40 -10.28 24.57 16.41
CA LYS A 40 -11.65 25.14 16.39
C LYS A 40 -11.69 26.68 16.36
N PRO A 41 -10.95 27.41 17.22
CA PRO A 41 -10.96 28.88 17.19
C PRO A 41 -10.45 29.43 15.86
N ALA A 42 -9.47 28.79 15.24
CA ALA A 42 -8.93 29.22 13.94
C ALA A 42 -9.96 29.17 12.81
N PHE A 43 -10.99 28.33 12.94
CA PHE A 43 -12.10 28.21 11.98
C PHE A 43 -13.37 28.99 12.38
N HIS A 44 -13.35 29.79 13.45
CA HIS A 44 -14.52 30.52 13.94
C HIS A 44 -15.16 31.39 12.85
N GLU A 45 -14.35 32.24 12.21
CA GLU A 45 -14.77 33.21 11.17
C GLU A 45 -15.08 32.58 9.80
N VAL A 46 -14.90 31.28 9.64
CA VAL A 46 -15.15 30.59 8.37
C VAL A 46 -16.63 30.25 8.27
N ASP A 47 -17.38 30.99 7.46
CA ASP A 47 -18.79 30.69 7.21
C ASP A 47 -18.98 29.41 6.38
N ASP A 48 -19.58 28.39 7.00
CA ASP A 48 -19.88 27.09 6.40
C ASP A 48 -21.39 26.82 6.19
N SER A 49 -22.24 27.84 6.36
CA SER A 49 -23.70 27.73 6.17
C SER A 49 -24.10 27.31 4.75
N ASN A 50 -23.32 27.71 3.74
CA ASN A 50 -23.57 27.44 2.31
C ASN A 50 -22.67 26.32 1.74
N PHE A 51 -22.21 25.39 2.57
CA PHE A 51 -21.36 24.28 2.12
C PHE A 51 -22.15 23.30 1.24
N ASP A 52 -21.78 23.20 -0.04
CA ASP A 52 -22.33 22.24 -1.01
C ASP A 52 -21.26 21.21 -1.38
N LEU A 53 -21.66 19.94 -1.50
CA LEU A 53 -20.80 18.82 -1.92
C LEU A 53 -20.17 19.05 -3.30
N ASN A 54 -20.82 19.83 -4.17
CA ASN A 54 -20.24 20.23 -5.45
C ASN A 54 -19.01 21.13 -5.29
N MET A 55 -18.81 21.77 -4.14
CA MET A 55 -17.60 22.55 -3.85
C MET A 55 -16.34 21.66 -3.74
N LEU A 56 -16.48 20.39 -3.35
CA LEU A 56 -15.37 19.42 -3.29
C LEU A 56 -14.76 19.14 -4.67
N LYS A 57 -15.54 19.34 -5.75
CA LYS A 57 -15.10 19.19 -7.15
C LYS A 57 -14.47 20.47 -7.72
N LYS A 58 -14.65 21.62 -7.05
CA LYS A 58 -14.22 22.95 -7.54
C LYS A 58 -12.87 23.40 -6.97
N THR A 59 -12.25 22.62 -6.09
CA THR A 59 -10.92 22.94 -5.54
C THR A 59 -9.86 22.83 -6.62
N LYS A 60 -9.18 23.94 -6.94
CA LYS A 60 -7.99 23.94 -7.78
C LYS A 60 -6.75 23.83 -6.91
N VAL A 61 -5.78 23.02 -7.35
CA VAL A 61 -4.49 22.88 -6.68
C VAL A 61 -3.77 24.22 -6.72
N ASN A 62 -3.44 24.78 -5.56
CA ASN A 62 -2.64 25.99 -5.46
C ASN A 62 -1.16 25.60 -5.30
N ALA A 63 -0.33 25.93 -6.28
CA ALA A 63 1.10 25.57 -6.32
C ALA A 63 1.92 26.11 -5.13
N PHE A 64 1.41 27.09 -4.38
CA PHE A 64 2.12 27.72 -3.26
C PHE A 64 1.98 27.00 -1.92
N TYR A 65 1.04 26.07 -1.75
CA TYR A 65 0.78 25.41 -0.46
C TYR A 65 0.53 23.91 -0.64
N LYS A 66 1.61 23.10 -0.59
CA LYS A 66 1.54 21.65 -0.82
C LYS A 66 0.90 20.91 0.36
N GLU A 67 1.24 21.31 1.58
CA GLU A 67 0.72 20.73 2.83
C GLU A 67 -0.81 20.93 2.95
N TYR A 68 -1.31 22.01 2.32
CA TYR A 68 -2.73 22.31 2.26
C TYR A 68 -3.50 21.34 1.35
N GLN A 69 -2.83 20.77 0.34
CA GLN A 69 -3.39 19.75 -0.53
C GLN A 69 -3.61 18.44 0.22
N ASP A 70 -2.60 17.99 0.97
CA ASP A 70 -2.69 16.77 1.78
C ASP A 70 -3.83 16.85 2.80
N ALA A 71 -3.96 18.01 3.47
CA ALA A 71 -5.05 18.27 4.40
C ALA A 71 -6.43 18.24 3.71
N LEU A 72 -6.54 18.79 2.49
CA LEU A 72 -7.79 18.78 1.72
C LEU A 72 -8.16 17.39 1.22
N ASP A 73 -7.19 16.57 0.86
CA ASP A 73 -7.43 15.20 0.40
C ASP A 73 -7.86 14.31 1.56
N LEU A 74 -7.23 14.43 2.73
CA LEU A 74 -7.68 13.79 3.97
C LEU A 74 -9.10 14.25 4.36
N ALA A 75 -9.38 15.56 4.30
CA ALA A 75 -10.70 16.10 4.57
C ALA A 75 -11.77 15.51 3.63
N LYS A 76 -11.48 15.41 2.33
CA LYS A 76 -12.36 14.76 1.34
C LYS A 76 -12.58 13.29 1.67
N MET A 77 -11.55 12.55 2.06
CA MET A 77 -11.66 11.14 2.45
C MET A 77 -12.55 10.97 3.69
N ILE A 78 -12.37 11.80 4.72
CA ILE A 78 -13.18 11.79 5.93
C ILE A 78 -14.64 12.05 5.60
N ILE A 79 -14.93 13.11 4.84
CA ILE A 79 -16.32 13.46 4.47
C ILE A 79 -16.95 12.33 3.62
N ARG A 80 -16.21 11.74 2.68
CA ARG A 80 -16.66 10.62 1.84
C ARG A 80 -16.98 9.37 2.65
N ARG A 81 -16.16 9.05 3.66
CA ARG A 81 -16.37 7.88 4.54
C ARG A 81 -17.76 7.87 5.16
N PHE A 82 -18.26 9.04 5.54
CA PHE A 82 -19.58 9.20 6.17
C PHE A 82 -20.66 9.63 5.17
N GLY A 83 -20.52 9.25 3.89
CA GLY A 83 -21.54 9.50 2.87
C GLY A 83 -21.90 10.98 2.70
N TYR A 84 -20.97 11.88 3.00
CA TYR A 84 -21.18 13.33 3.03
C TYR A 84 -22.22 13.83 4.04
N ASN A 85 -22.69 12.99 4.95
CA ASN A 85 -23.74 13.31 5.91
C ASN A 85 -23.22 13.16 7.34
N ILE A 86 -23.10 14.28 8.05
CA ILE A 86 -22.57 14.31 9.42
C ILE A 86 -23.42 13.49 10.40
N LYS A 87 -24.69 13.23 10.10
CA LYS A 87 -25.55 12.37 10.94
C LYS A 87 -25.20 10.89 10.84
N GLN A 88 -24.50 10.45 9.78
CA GLN A 88 -24.04 9.06 9.64
C GLN A 88 -22.85 8.74 10.55
N VAL A 89 -22.27 9.74 11.22
CA VAL A 89 -21.14 9.58 12.15
C VAL A 89 -21.54 8.81 13.42
N ASP A 90 -22.82 8.84 13.80
CA ASP A 90 -23.35 8.17 14.99
C ASP A 90 -23.85 6.74 14.70
N GLY A 91 -23.74 6.26 13.46
CA GLY A 91 -24.11 4.89 13.13
C GLY A 91 -23.13 3.89 13.74
N GLU A 92 -23.61 2.95 14.56
CA GLU A 92 -22.79 1.95 15.26
C GLU A 92 -22.00 1.04 14.31
N VAL A 93 -22.43 0.89 13.05
CA VAL A 93 -21.77 0.04 12.05
C VAL A 93 -21.86 0.70 10.67
N VAL A 94 -20.78 1.35 10.24
CA VAL A 94 -20.61 1.59 8.80
C VAL A 94 -20.14 0.28 8.19
N HIS A 95 -21.06 -0.47 7.58
CA HIS A 95 -20.69 -1.53 6.65
C HIS A 95 -20.01 -0.88 5.44
N VAL A 96 -18.69 -0.71 5.52
CA VAL A 96 -17.88 -0.51 4.33
C VAL A 96 -17.99 -1.80 3.52
N PRO A 97 -18.47 -1.75 2.27
CA PRO A 97 -18.42 -2.93 1.41
C PRO A 97 -16.95 -3.40 1.37
N PRO A 98 -16.66 -4.71 1.55
CA PRO A 98 -15.30 -5.23 1.56
C PRO A 98 -14.52 -5.06 0.23
N PHE A 99 -15.04 -4.27 -0.71
CA PHE A 99 -14.70 -4.30 -2.14
C PHE A 99 -13.99 -3.05 -2.66
N TRP A 100 -13.38 -2.23 -1.81
CA TRP A 100 -12.71 -1.00 -2.29
C TRP A 100 -11.20 -0.96 -2.02
N ILE A 101 -10.65 -1.96 -1.34
CA ILE A 101 -9.21 -2.06 -1.12
C ILE A 101 -8.71 -3.25 -1.93
N ASP A 102 -7.91 -2.96 -2.94
CA ASP A 102 -7.12 -3.96 -3.66
C ASP A 102 -6.03 -4.47 -2.70
N MET A 103 -6.37 -5.49 -1.92
CA MET A 103 -5.47 -6.09 -0.93
C MET A 103 -4.20 -6.67 -1.55
N PRO A 104 -4.24 -7.36 -2.71
CA PRO A 104 -3.03 -7.71 -3.45
C PRO A 104 -2.14 -6.50 -3.73
N LYS A 105 -2.69 -5.40 -4.28
CA LYS A 105 -1.89 -4.21 -4.58
C LYS A 105 -1.36 -3.52 -3.32
N LEU A 106 -2.15 -3.48 -2.26
CA LEU A 106 -1.71 -2.94 -0.97
C LEU A 106 -0.55 -3.77 -0.39
N PHE A 107 -0.63 -5.10 -0.51
CA PHE A 107 0.42 -6.00 -0.06
C PHE A 107 1.70 -5.84 -0.90
N GLU A 108 1.58 -5.70 -2.22
CA GLU A 108 2.69 -5.39 -3.12
C GLU A 108 3.41 -4.10 -2.67
N LEU A 109 2.65 -3.02 -2.41
CA LEU A 109 3.22 -1.75 -1.94
C LEU A 109 3.84 -1.85 -0.53
N TYR A 110 3.27 -2.68 0.35
CA TYR A 110 3.85 -2.94 1.67
C TYR A 110 5.20 -3.64 1.56
N VAL A 111 5.28 -4.70 0.75
CA VAL A 111 6.53 -5.43 0.49
C VAL A 111 7.56 -4.57 -0.23
N LEU A 112 7.12 -3.67 -1.13
CA LEU A 112 8.00 -2.66 -1.74
C LEU A 112 8.70 -1.83 -0.67
N GLY A 113 7.97 -1.39 0.36
CA GLY A 113 8.54 -0.66 1.50
C GLY A 113 9.65 -1.44 2.19
N LEU A 114 9.37 -2.69 2.57
CA LEU A 114 10.35 -3.57 3.24
C LEU A 114 11.58 -3.85 2.36
N LEU A 115 11.38 -4.12 1.07
CA LEU A 115 12.47 -4.33 0.12
C LEU A 115 13.31 -3.07 -0.06
N LYS A 116 12.69 -1.88 -0.09
CA LYS A 116 13.38 -0.59 -0.21
C LYS A 116 14.15 -0.22 1.04
N GLU A 117 13.64 -0.51 2.22
CA GLU A 117 14.37 -0.34 3.48
C GLU A 117 15.63 -1.19 3.51
N ARG A 118 15.56 -2.44 3.01
CA ARG A 118 16.69 -3.37 3.03
C ARG A 118 17.70 -3.16 1.90
N PHE A 119 17.25 -2.97 0.67
CA PHE A 119 18.10 -3.00 -0.54
C PHE A 119 18.16 -1.65 -1.28
N GLY A 120 17.35 -0.66 -0.87
CA GLY A 120 17.39 0.70 -1.41
C GLY A 120 17.22 0.78 -2.93
N SER A 121 18.21 1.35 -3.61
CA SER A 121 18.18 1.56 -5.07
C SER A 121 18.34 0.29 -5.89
N GLN A 122 18.73 -0.84 -5.28
CA GLN A 122 18.90 -2.12 -5.98
C GLN A 122 17.57 -2.76 -6.37
N ILE A 123 16.45 -2.30 -5.79
CA ILE A 123 15.11 -2.79 -6.12
C ILE A 123 14.54 -1.96 -7.27
N GLN A 124 14.27 -2.59 -8.41
CA GLN A 124 13.49 -2.01 -9.48
C GLN A 124 12.03 -2.45 -9.33
N PHE A 125 11.10 -1.50 -9.34
CA PHE A 125 9.67 -1.75 -9.19
C PHE A 125 9.01 -1.80 -10.57
N GLN A 126 8.25 -2.86 -10.85
CA GLN A 126 7.46 -3.02 -12.08
C GLN A 126 8.24 -2.78 -13.38
N ALA A 127 9.39 -3.45 -13.51
CA ALA A 127 10.23 -3.36 -14.70
C ALA A 127 9.52 -3.97 -15.92
N LYS A 128 9.63 -3.32 -17.09
CA LYS A 128 8.88 -3.72 -18.29
C LYS A 128 9.59 -4.80 -19.10
N GLY A 129 9.06 -6.02 -19.05
CA GLY A 129 9.46 -7.14 -19.90
C GLY A 129 8.69 -7.20 -21.23
N ASN A 130 8.93 -8.24 -22.03
CA ASN A 130 8.07 -8.58 -23.18
C ASN A 130 6.86 -9.42 -22.76
N TYR A 131 7.06 -10.35 -21.81
CA TYR A 131 6.04 -11.23 -21.26
C TYR A 131 5.10 -10.50 -20.28
N GLY A 132 5.61 -9.49 -19.57
CA GLY A 132 4.86 -8.66 -18.64
C GLY A 132 5.78 -7.92 -17.68
N GLU A 133 5.23 -7.51 -16.55
CA GLU A 133 5.90 -6.68 -15.55
C GLU A 133 5.93 -7.44 -14.20
N PRO A 134 7.07 -8.00 -13.76
CA PRO A 134 7.20 -8.54 -12.41
C PRO A 134 7.09 -7.41 -11.37
N ASP A 135 6.58 -7.72 -10.17
CA ASP A 135 6.44 -6.71 -9.11
C ASP A 135 7.80 -6.06 -8.78
N PHE A 136 8.85 -6.88 -8.59
CA PHE A 136 10.20 -6.38 -8.31
C PHE A 136 11.30 -7.16 -9.00
N LEU A 137 12.38 -6.46 -9.31
CA LEU A 137 13.68 -7.04 -9.62
C LEU A 137 14.68 -6.59 -8.55
N LEU A 138 15.39 -7.54 -7.95
CA LEU A 138 16.59 -7.25 -7.17
C LEU A 138 17.79 -7.29 -8.11
N VAL A 139 18.45 -6.14 -8.28
CA VAL A 139 19.62 -5.97 -9.12
C VAL A 139 20.80 -5.58 -8.24
N SER A 140 21.53 -6.59 -7.76
CA SER A 140 22.79 -6.38 -7.05
C SER A 140 23.92 -7.16 -7.73
N GLN A 141 25.17 -6.81 -7.41
CA GLN A 141 26.33 -7.50 -7.98
C GLN A 141 26.43 -8.97 -7.51
N THR A 142 25.94 -9.26 -6.31
CA THR A 142 26.04 -10.60 -5.69
C THR A 142 24.75 -11.41 -5.84
N GLU A 143 23.63 -10.75 -6.10
CA GLU A 143 22.30 -11.35 -6.10
C GLU A 143 21.38 -10.67 -7.11
N LYS A 144 20.83 -11.49 -8.01
CA LYS A 144 19.90 -11.06 -9.07
C LYS A 144 18.67 -11.95 -9.03
N MET A 145 17.49 -11.36 -8.86
CA MET A 145 16.29 -12.11 -8.57
C MET A 145 15.03 -11.44 -9.13
N VAL A 146 14.11 -12.25 -9.63
CA VAL A 146 12.73 -11.84 -9.92
C VAL A 146 11.89 -12.10 -8.67
N ILE A 147 11.18 -11.09 -8.18
CA ILE A 147 10.37 -11.17 -6.97
C ILE A 147 8.93 -10.80 -7.31
N ASP A 148 7.99 -11.59 -6.82
CA ASP A 148 6.57 -11.37 -7.02
C ASP A 148 5.80 -11.60 -5.72
N THR A 149 4.80 -10.76 -5.45
CA THR A 149 4.00 -10.83 -4.23
C THR A 149 2.69 -11.54 -4.47
N LYS A 150 2.40 -12.54 -3.64
CA LYS A 150 1.15 -13.31 -3.73
C LYS A 150 0.38 -13.19 -2.43
N TYR A 151 -0.69 -12.39 -2.43
CA TYR A 151 -1.66 -12.31 -1.34
C TYR A 151 -2.59 -13.56 -1.34
N LYS A 152 -2.02 -14.75 -1.10
CA LYS A 152 -2.71 -16.05 -1.19
C LYS A 152 -2.34 -16.96 -0.02
N LYS A 153 -3.35 -17.56 0.61
CA LYS A 153 -3.16 -18.52 1.72
C LYS A 153 -2.49 -19.83 1.32
N ILE A 154 -2.44 -20.16 0.01
CA ILE A 154 -1.84 -21.43 -0.45
C ILE A 154 -0.37 -21.58 -0.07
N TYR A 155 0.33 -20.46 0.09
CA TYR A 155 1.74 -20.42 0.50
C TYR A 155 1.94 -20.54 2.01
N GLN A 156 0.87 -20.44 2.81
CA GLN A 156 0.87 -20.64 4.26
C GLN A 156 0.80 -22.15 4.60
N ASN A 157 1.41 -22.55 5.71
CA ASN A 157 1.40 -23.92 6.29
C ASN A 157 2.05 -25.02 5.41
N ASN A 158 3.38 -25.12 5.49
CA ASN A 158 4.17 -26.16 4.82
C ASN A 158 4.27 -27.49 5.61
N ASP A 159 3.61 -27.60 6.77
CA ASP A 159 3.80 -28.72 7.72
C ASP A 159 3.26 -30.09 7.28
N GLN A 160 2.70 -30.23 6.07
CA GLN A 160 2.18 -31.52 5.60
C GLN A 160 2.64 -31.87 4.19
N ARG A 161 3.88 -32.37 4.10
CA ARG A 161 4.42 -33.31 3.08
C ARG A 161 4.27 -32.97 1.59
N ASN A 162 3.76 -31.80 1.25
CA ASN A 162 3.70 -31.28 -0.11
C ASN A 162 3.84 -29.76 -0.02
N ASP A 163 4.99 -29.20 -0.40
CA ASP A 163 5.13 -27.77 -0.62
C ASP A 163 4.05 -27.30 -1.57
N ARG A 164 3.03 -26.64 -1.03
CA ARG A 164 1.93 -26.13 -1.81
C ARG A 164 2.44 -24.91 -2.57
N TYR A 165 2.39 -25.00 -3.89
CA TYR A 165 2.61 -23.89 -4.79
C TYR A 165 1.40 -23.76 -5.73
N ASN A 166 1.18 -22.56 -6.24
CA ASN A 166 0.24 -22.35 -7.32
C ASN A 166 0.99 -22.45 -8.66
N SER A 167 0.55 -23.35 -9.55
CA SER A 167 1.25 -23.60 -10.81
C SER A 167 1.28 -22.38 -11.74
N ASP A 168 0.27 -21.52 -11.68
CA ASP A 168 0.18 -20.34 -12.55
C ASP A 168 1.11 -19.25 -12.08
N ASP A 169 1.26 -19.09 -10.76
CA ASP A 169 2.25 -18.19 -10.17
C ASP A 169 3.67 -18.62 -10.55
N ILE A 170 3.98 -19.92 -10.48
CA ILE A 170 5.28 -20.45 -10.91
C ILE A 170 5.52 -20.19 -12.41
N ARG A 171 4.53 -20.48 -13.26
CA ARG A 171 4.65 -20.25 -14.72
C ARG A 171 4.87 -18.78 -15.03
N GLN A 172 4.15 -17.89 -14.36
CA GLN A 172 4.25 -16.45 -14.55
C GLN A 172 5.67 -15.95 -14.22
N ILE A 173 6.15 -16.27 -13.02
CA ILE A 173 7.47 -15.81 -12.54
C ILE A 173 8.59 -16.45 -13.37
N ALA A 174 8.46 -17.73 -13.74
CA ALA A 174 9.39 -18.38 -14.65
C ALA A 174 9.39 -17.75 -16.05
N GLY A 175 8.25 -17.22 -16.49
CA GLY A 175 8.13 -16.43 -17.72
C GLY A 175 8.95 -15.14 -17.64
N TYR A 176 8.82 -14.39 -16.54
CA TYR A 176 9.63 -13.19 -16.29
C TYR A 176 11.13 -13.50 -16.25
N ALA A 177 11.51 -14.56 -15.52
CA ALA A 177 12.91 -14.97 -15.37
C ALA A 177 13.59 -15.41 -16.68
N ARG A 178 12.82 -15.72 -17.74
CA ARG A 178 13.32 -16.06 -19.08
C ARG A 178 13.12 -14.93 -20.10
N ASP A 179 12.50 -13.83 -19.70
CA ASP A 179 12.24 -12.72 -20.60
C ASP A 179 13.51 -11.92 -20.85
N LYS A 180 13.90 -11.77 -22.13
CA LYS A 180 15.15 -11.08 -22.50
C LYS A 180 15.23 -9.64 -21.98
N LYS A 181 14.13 -8.89 -21.96
CA LYS A 181 14.14 -7.51 -21.43
C LYS A 181 14.31 -7.51 -19.92
N ILE A 182 13.67 -8.44 -19.22
CA ILE A 182 13.89 -8.59 -17.78
C ILE A 182 15.33 -8.99 -17.47
N LEU A 183 15.91 -9.91 -18.24
CA LEU A 183 17.32 -10.30 -18.10
C LEU A 183 18.28 -9.13 -18.36
N GLN A 184 17.98 -8.28 -19.34
CA GLN A 184 18.71 -7.02 -19.57
C GLN A 184 18.57 -6.07 -18.37
N CYS A 185 17.37 -5.93 -17.79
CA CYS A 185 17.16 -5.12 -16.58
C CYS A 185 17.90 -5.68 -15.35
N LEU A 186 18.15 -6.99 -15.30
CA LEU A 186 18.98 -7.67 -14.31
C LEU A 186 20.49 -7.59 -14.64
N ASP A 187 20.91 -6.77 -15.61
CA ASP A 187 22.30 -6.60 -16.04
C ASP A 187 22.99 -7.91 -16.49
N TYR A 188 22.26 -8.82 -17.16
CA TYR A 188 22.90 -9.94 -17.86
C TYR A 188 23.33 -9.51 -19.26
N SER A 189 24.49 -9.99 -19.70
CA SER A 189 24.94 -9.89 -21.09
C SER A 189 24.24 -10.91 -21.98
N GLU A 190 24.17 -10.65 -23.29
CA GLU A 190 23.51 -11.56 -24.26
C GLU A 190 24.08 -12.99 -24.23
N ASP A 191 25.38 -13.16 -23.93
CA ASP A 191 26.02 -14.47 -23.80
C ASP A 191 25.58 -15.20 -22.51
N GLU A 192 25.41 -14.48 -21.41
CA GLU A 192 24.95 -15.05 -20.13
C GLU A 192 23.48 -15.46 -20.19
N MET A 193 22.65 -14.68 -20.90
CA MET A 193 21.20 -14.89 -20.97
C MET A 193 20.79 -16.27 -21.46
N GLN A 194 21.61 -16.94 -22.27
CA GLN A 194 21.25 -18.25 -22.82
C GLN A 194 21.31 -19.38 -21.78
N ASN A 195 22.16 -19.25 -20.78
CA ASN A 195 22.45 -20.33 -19.81
C ASN A 195 22.07 -19.97 -18.38
N VAL A 196 21.74 -18.70 -18.13
CA VAL A 196 21.40 -18.24 -16.79
C VAL A 196 20.09 -18.86 -16.30
N VAL A 197 20.11 -19.31 -15.05
CA VAL A 197 18.91 -19.61 -14.28
C VAL A 197 18.82 -18.56 -13.18
N VAL A 198 17.84 -17.67 -13.29
CA VAL A 198 17.64 -16.54 -12.35
C VAL A 198 16.89 -17.03 -11.11
N ASP A 199 17.27 -16.50 -9.94
CA ASP A 199 16.52 -16.76 -8.70
C ASP A 199 15.12 -16.14 -8.78
N CYS A 200 14.12 -16.91 -8.35
CA CYS A 200 12.71 -16.53 -8.36
C CYS A 200 12.16 -16.60 -6.94
N LEU A 201 11.57 -15.51 -6.45
CA LEU A 201 11.07 -15.42 -5.09
C LEU A 201 9.60 -15.02 -5.06
N ILE A 202 8.83 -15.76 -4.25
CA ILE A 202 7.44 -15.42 -3.93
C ILE A 202 7.40 -14.87 -2.50
N ILE A 203 6.95 -13.63 -2.33
CA ILE A 203 6.70 -13.08 -1.00
C ILE A 203 5.20 -13.18 -0.71
N TYR A 204 4.83 -13.70 0.46
CA TYR A 204 3.42 -13.96 0.81
C TYR A 204 3.12 -13.59 2.26
N PRO A 205 1.87 -13.24 2.60
CA PRO A 205 1.52 -12.87 3.96
C PRO A 205 1.39 -14.12 4.85
N ASP A 206 1.98 -14.10 6.05
CA ASP A 206 1.75 -15.12 7.08
C ASP A 206 1.92 -14.52 8.48
N GLN A 207 0.87 -14.64 9.31
CA GLN A 207 0.81 -14.03 10.64
C GLN A 207 1.69 -14.73 11.68
N ASN A 208 2.20 -15.92 11.38
CA ASN A 208 3.06 -16.69 12.28
C ASN A 208 4.55 -16.28 12.20
N PHE A 209 4.88 -15.32 11.33
CA PHE A 209 6.25 -14.88 11.08
C PHE A 209 6.47 -13.42 11.51
N ASP A 210 7.67 -12.90 11.23
CA ASP A 210 8.03 -11.52 11.54
C ASP A 210 7.51 -10.53 10.50
N GLU A 211 7.35 -9.26 10.92
CA GLU A 211 6.95 -8.15 10.03
C GLU A 211 8.08 -7.74 9.06
N ASN A 212 9.32 -8.08 9.41
CA ASN A 212 10.48 -7.86 8.55
C ASN A 212 10.69 -9.04 7.59
N LEU A 213 11.33 -8.75 6.45
CA LEU A 213 11.76 -9.81 5.52
C LEU A 213 12.78 -10.74 6.20
N PRO A 214 12.73 -12.07 5.94
CA PRO A 214 13.72 -13.01 6.45
C PRO A 214 15.15 -12.61 6.10
N GLU A 215 16.10 -12.81 7.01
CA GLU A 215 17.52 -12.47 6.77
C GLU A 215 18.07 -13.15 5.51
N ASN A 216 17.69 -14.39 5.23
CA ASN A 216 17.99 -15.02 3.96
C ASN A 216 16.70 -15.31 3.19
N LEU A 217 16.52 -14.61 2.07
CA LEU A 217 15.33 -14.74 1.22
C LEU A 217 15.21 -16.11 0.55
N LYS A 218 16.29 -16.91 0.56
CA LYS A 218 16.36 -18.23 -0.08
C LYS A 218 16.19 -19.40 0.90
N ASP A 219 15.87 -19.13 2.17
CA ASP A 219 15.79 -20.16 3.22
C ASP A 219 14.68 -21.20 2.99
N SER A 220 13.60 -20.81 2.31
CA SER A 220 12.46 -21.70 2.05
C SER A 220 12.33 -21.97 0.55
N PRO A 221 12.99 -23.02 0.02
CA PRO A 221 12.85 -23.42 -1.37
C PRO A 221 11.44 -23.96 -1.69
N ILE A 222 11.09 -23.94 -2.97
CA ILE A 222 9.97 -24.71 -3.52
C ILE A 222 10.59 -25.91 -4.23
N ASP A 223 10.67 -27.04 -3.52
CA ASP A 223 11.51 -28.20 -3.88
C ASP A 223 11.31 -28.77 -5.29
N GLN A 224 10.15 -28.53 -5.91
CA GLN A 224 9.84 -29.01 -7.26
C GLN A 224 10.53 -28.20 -8.37
N PHE A 225 11.11 -27.04 -8.08
CA PHE A 225 11.66 -26.13 -9.08
C PHE A 225 13.05 -25.61 -8.67
N THR A 226 13.97 -25.58 -9.63
CA THR A 226 15.31 -25.02 -9.41
C THR A 226 15.23 -23.50 -9.21
N LYS A 227 15.93 -23.00 -8.19
CA LYS A 227 16.03 -21.57 -7.88
C LYS A 227 14.70 -20.84 -7.66
N PHE A 228 13.70 -21.57 -7.15
CA PHE A 228 12.46 -20.98 -6.67
C PHE A 228 12.38 -21.04 -5.16
N TYR A 229 12.02 -19.91 -4.56
CA TYR A 229 11.93 -19.73 -3.11
C TYR A 229 10.65 -19.01 -2.75
N LYS A 230 10.27 -19.10 -1.48
CA LYS A 230 9.15 -18.35 -0.90
C LYS A 230 9.57 -17.72 0.41
N ALA A 231 9.13 -16.49 0.69
CA ALA A 231 9.43 -15.81 1.94
C ALA A 231 8.12 -15.30 2.58
N PRO A 232 7.82 -15.69 3.83
CA PRO A 232 6.69 -15.16 4.57
C PRO A 232 6.98 -13.76 5.11
N VAL A 233 5.94 -12.93 5.20
CA VAL A 233 5.97 -11.64 5.91
C VAL A 233 4.67 -11.47 6.69
N LYS A 234 4.76 -11.06 7.95
CA LYS A 234 3.59 -10.75 8.77
C LYS A 234 3.01 -9.38 8.41
N LEU A 235 1.69 -9.32 8.32
CA LEU A 235 1.00 -8.04 8.11
C LEU A 235 0.79 -7.33 9.45
N PRO A 236 0.94 -6.00 9.52
CA PRO A 236 0.69 -5.25 10.74
C PRO A 236 -0.76 -5.41 11.21
N THR A 237 -0.93 -5.59 12.52
CA THR A 237 -2.23 -5.66 13.19
C THR A 237 -2.49 -4.36 13.95
N ILE A 238 -3.76 -3.92 13.96
CA ILE A 238 -4.23 -2.73 14.70
C ILE A 238 -4.59 -3.11 16.14
#